data_AF-A0A946U6D8-F1
#
_entry.id   AF-A0A946U6D8-F1
#
_cell.length_a   1.000
_cell.length_b   1.000
_cell.length_c   1.000
_cell.angle_alpha   90.00
_cell.angle_beta   90.00
_cell.angle_gamma   90.00
#
_symmetry.space_group_name_H-M   'P 1'
#
loop_
_entity.id
_entity.type
_entity.pdbx_description
1 polymer ?
#
loop_
_entity_poly.entity_id
_entity_poly.type
_entity_poly.pdbx_seq_one_letter_code
_entity_poly.pdbx_strand_id
1 'polypeptide(L)' 'MANSLSARKRARQSERNRRRNASQRSHVRSSIKSVLRAIDKGDKAAAETAYKAAVPAIDRAVAKGIMP' A
#
# COMPACT_ATOMS: atom_id res chain seq x y z
N MET A 1 -27.99 10.70 -1.28
CA MET A 1 -27.62 11.47 -0.07
C MET A 1 -27.60 10.53 1.13
N ALA A 2 -26.70 10.75 2.10
CA ALA A 2 -26.68 9.99 3.35
C ALA A 2 -27.81 10.51 4.26
N ASN A 3 -29.01 9.97 4.06
CA ASN A 3 -30.24 10.51 4.65
C ASN A 3 -30.46 10.06 6.11
N SER A 4 -29.82 8.97 6.53
CA SER A 4 -29.82 8.52 7.93
C SER A 4 -28.56 8.93 8.68
N LEU A 5 -28.66 9.09 10.01
CA LEU A 5 -27.53 9.41 10.88
C LEU A 5 -26.41 8.35 10.77
N SER A 6 -26.79 7.08 10.63
CA SER A 6 -25.86 5.96 10.41
C SER A 6 -25.13 6.06 9.06
N ALA A 7 -25.83 6.47 7.99
CA ALA A 7 -25.20 6.69 6.69
C ALA A 7 -24.21 7.86 6.72
N ARG A 8 -24.54 8.99 7.38
CA ARG A 8 -23.59 10.12 7.53
C ARG A 8 -22.35 9.72 8.33
N LYS A 9 -22.50 8.87 9.36
CA LYS A 9 -21.37 8.30 10.11
C LYS A 9 -20.51 7.40 9.21
N ARG A 10 -21.11 6.51 8.42
CA ARG A 10 -20.38 5.64 7.49
C ARG A 10 -19.64 6.43 6.41
N ALA A 11 -20.22 7.50 5.86
CA ALA A 11 -19.56 8.34 4.87
C ALA A 11 -18.23 8.92 5.42
N ARG A 12 -18.27 9.49 6.64
CA ARG A 12 -17.06 9.99 7.33
C ARG A 12 -16.02 8.90 7.60
N GLN A 13 -16.47 7.72 8.01
CA GLN A 13 -15.56 6.58 8.23
C GLN A 13 -14.91 6.10 6.92
N SER A 14 -15.70 6.03 5.84
CA SER A 14 -15.25 5.64 4.50
C SER A 14 -14.14 6.56 4.01
N GLU A 15 -14.30 7.87 4.12
CA GLU A 15 -13.27 8.83 3.69
C GLU A 15 -11.94 8.66 4.44
N ARG A 16 -11.99 8.46 5.76
CA ARG A 16 -10.79 8.21 6.57
C ARG A 16 -10.10 6.92 6.15
N ASN A 17 -10.87 5.85 5.98
CA ASN A 17 -10.34 4.56 5.55
C ASN A 17 -9.76 4.63 4.14
N ARG A 18 -10.42 5.35 3.22
CA ARG A 18 -9.95 5.58 1.84
C ARG A 18 -8.59 6.28 1.84
N ARG A 19 -8.42 7.37 2.60
CA ARG A 19 -7.15 8.11 2.68
C ARG A 19 -6.02 7.21 3.21
N ARG A 20 -6.28 6.47 4.29
CA ARG A 20 -5.31 5.55 4.91
C ARG A 20 -4.94 4.38 3.99
N ASN A 21 -5.89 3.84 3.25
CA ASN A 21 -5.65 2.71 2.35
C ASN A 21 -4.94 3.18 1.08
N ALA A 22 -5.23 4.39 0.61
CA ALA A 22 -4.52 4.99 -0.53
C ALA A 22 -3.03 5.18 -0.23
N SER A 23 -2.66 5.72 0.94
CA SER A 23 -1.25 5.89 1.31
C SER A 23 -0.51 4.56 1.42
N GLN A 24 -1.11 3.56 2.07
CA GLN A 24 -0.50 2.22 2.18
C GLN A 24 -0.34 1.54 0.82
N ARG A 25 -1.32 1.66 -0.07
CA ARG A 25 -1.24 1.11 -1.42
C ARG A 25 -0.13 1.77 -2.25
N SER A 26 -0.01 3.10 -2.16
CA SER A 26 1.06 3.85 -2.81
C SER A 26 2.43 3.47 -2.27
N HIS A 27 2.57 3.27 -0.96
CA HIS A 27 3.82 2.85 -0.35
C HIS A 27 4.32 1.51 -0.92
N VAL A 28 3.46 0.49 -0.92
CA VAL A 28 3.81 -0.83 -1.47
C VAL A 28 4.17 -0.75 -2.95
N ARG A 29 3.39 0.00 -3.75
CA ARG A 29 3.70 0.23 -5.17
C ARG A 29 5.07 0.88 -5.38
N SER A 30 5.43 1.85 -4.53
CA SER A 30 6.74 2.49 -4.57
C SER A 30 7.87 1.51 -4.20
N SER A 31 7.67 0.65 -3.21
CA SER A 31 8.64 -0.39 -2.83
C SER A 31 8.88 -1.40 -3.97
N ILE A 32 7.81 -1.82 -4.67
CA ILE A 32 7.94 -2.68 -5.86
C ILE A 32 8.71 -1.94 -6.95
N LYS A 33 8.39 -0.66 -7.19
CA LYS A 33 9.06 0.16 -8.19
C LYS A 33 10.55 0.37 -7.89
N SER A 34 10.95 0.50 -6.62
CA SER A 34 12.36 0.62 -6.26
C SER A 34 13.14 -0.66 -6.55
N VAL A 35 12.53 -1.83 -6.32
CA VAL A 35 13.15 -3.13 -6.65
C VAL A 35 13.33 -3.25 -8.16
N LEU A 36 12.28 -2.99 -8.95
CA LEU A 36 12.36 -3.02 -10.42
C LEU A 36 13.44 -2.08 -10.97
N ARG A 37 13.52 -0.85 -10.43
CA ARG A 37 14.57 0.10 -10.82
C ARG A 37 15.99 -0.34 -10.45
N ALA A 38 16.16 -1.06 -9.34
CA ALA A 38 17.47 -1.60 -8.95
C ALA A 38 17.88 -2.75 -9.88
N ILE A 39 16.92 -3.59 -10.27
CA ILE A 39 17.11 -4.67 -11.24
C ILE A 39 17.48 -4.10 -12.62
N ASP A 40 16.74 -3.10 -13.13
CA ASP A 40 17.02 -2.46 -14.42
C ASP A 40 18.41 -1.82 -14.47
N LYS A 41 18.93 -1.35 -13.33
CA LYS A 41 20.28 -0.78 -13.20
C LYS A 41 21.39 -1.82 -13.11
N GLY A 42 21.07 -3.10 -12.94
CA GLY A 42 22.05 -4.18 -12.81
C GLY A 42 22.75 -4.26 -11.45
N ASP A 43 22.29 -3.54 -10.43
CA ASP A 43 22.87 -3.58 -9.08
C ASP A 43 22.19 -4.67 -8.24
N LYS A 44 22.84 -5.84 -8.20
CA LYS A 44 22.35 -7.02 -7.48
C LYS A 44 22.26 -6.82 -5.97
N ALA A 45 23.21 -6.13 -5.35
CA ALA A 45 23.25 -5.93 -3.91
C ALA A 45 22.14 -4.98 -3.44
N ALA A 46 21.93 -3.89 -4.19
CA ALA A 46 20.83 -2.97 -3.93
C ALA A 46 19.47 -3.62 -4.18
N ALA A 47 19.34 -4.45 -5.22
CA ALA A 47 18.11 -5.17 -5.53
C ALA A 47 17.73 -6.17 -4.43
N GLU A 48 18.67 -6.97 -3.92
CA GLU A 48 18.41 -7.92 -2.83
C GLU A 48 18.00 -7.21 -1.53
N THR A 49 18.65 -6.09 -1.20
CA THR A 49 18.31 -5.30 -0.01
C THR A 49 16.93 -4.68 -0.13
N ALA A 50 16.61 -4.09 -1.29
CA ALA A 50 15.30 -3.52 -1.56
C ALA A 50 14.21 -4.61 -1.56
N TYR A 51 14.50 -5.79 -2.09
CA TYR A 51 13.58 -6.92 -2.12
C TYR A 51 13.25 -7.43 -0.72
N LYS A 52 14.27 -7.63 0.14
CA LYS A 52 14.07 -8.03 1.54
C LYS A 52 13.22 -7.04 2.33
N ALA A 53 13.31 -5.74 2.03
CA ALA A 53 12.46 -4.73 2.64
C ALA A 53 11.04 -4.69 2.05
N ALA A 54 10.89 -4.99 0.76
CA ALA A 54 9.60 -4.96 0.06
C ALA A 54 8.69 -6.13 0.46
N VAL A 55 9.23 -7.34 0.62
CA VAL A 55 8.46 -8.55 0.99
C VAL A 55 7.57 -8.34 2.23
N PRO A 56 8.09 -7.95 3.41
CA PRO A 56 7.26 -7.78 4.60
C PRO A 56 6.31 -6.58 4.50
N ALA A 57 6.56 -5.61 3.60
CA ALA A 57 5.64 -4.51 3.34
C ALA A 57 4.43 -4.98 2.51
N ILE A 58 4.65 -5.86 1.53
CA ILE A 58 3.61 -6.50 0.72
C ILE A 58 2.75 -7.41 1.60
N ASP A 59 3.36 -8.32 2.36
CA ASP A 59 2.65 -9.29 3.19
C ASP A 59 1.73 -8.59 4.21
N ARG A 60 2.22 -7.52 4.85
CA ARG A 60 1.42 -6.72 5.79
C ARG A 60 0.26 -6.00 5.10
N ALA A 61 0.40 -5.62 3.83
CA ALA A 61 -0.67 -4.95 3.09
C ALA A 61 -1.77 -5.94 2.65
N VAL A 62 -1.39 -7.17 2.30
CA VAL A 62 -2.31 -8.28 2.00
C VAL A 62 -3.05 -8.72 3.27
N ALA A 63 -2.33 -8.94 4.37
CA ALA A 63 -2.93 -9.33 5.65
C ALA A 63 -3.97 -8.31 6.18
N LYS A 64 -3.82 -7.02 5.82
CA LYS A 64 -4.76 -5.95 6.17
C LYS A 64 -5.92 -5.79 5.16
N GLY A 65 -5.97 -6.59 4.10
CA GLY A 65 -6.99 -6.51 3.05
C GLY A 65 -6.93 -5.21 2.23
N ILE A 66 -5.76 -4.57 2.14
CA ILE A 66 -5.58 -3.30 1.40
C ILE A 66 -5.27 -3.56 -0.08
N MET A 67 -4.61 -4.70 -0.34
CA MET A 67 -4.37 -5.30 -1.64
C MET A 67 -5.04 -6.68 -1.71
N PRO A 68 -5.53 -7.09 -2.88
CA PRO A 68 -6.00 -8.46 -3.12
C PRO A 68 -4.84 -9.46 -3.07
#